data_AF-A0A7S3WBC9-F1
#
_entry.id   AF-A0A7S3WBC9-F1
#
_cell.length_a   1.000
_cell.length_b   1.000
_cell.length_c   1.000
_cell.angle_alpha   90.00
_cell.angle_beta   90.00
_cell.angle_gamma   90.00
#
_symmetry.space_group_name_H-M   'P 1'
#
loop_
_entity.id
_entity.type
_entity.pdbx_description
1 polymer ?
#
loop_
_entity_poly.entity_id
_entity_poly.type
_entity_poly.pdbx_seq_one_letter_code
_entity_poly.pdbx_strand_id
1 'polypeptide(L)'
;LFANFIPISLLVSVAFVKLFQVFFMYNDKDMVYNDICCMPRTSDLNEEMGQVEYVFSDKTGTLTCNVMDFRKFCVDGTIYGEGITEIKRNVMAKMGQEVPDE
;
A
#
# COMPACT_ATOMS: atom_id res chain seq x y z
N LEU A 1 -7.80 -9.42 -47.96
CA LEU A 1 -7.98 -10.69 -47.23
C LEU A 1 -7.39 -10.65 -45.81
N PHE A 2 -6.22 -10.04 -45.58
CA PHE A 2 -5.58 -9.96 -44.24
C PHE A 2 -6.04 -8.81 -43.32
N ALA A 3 -6.97 -7.94 -43.76
CA ALA A 3 -7.40 -6.76 -42.99
C ALA A 3 -8.19 -7.07 -41.71
N ASN A 4 -8.68 -8.30 -41.55
CA ASN A 4 -9.41 -8.75 -40.36
C ASN A 4 -8.53 -9.50 -39.33
N PHE A 5 -7.23 -9.69 -39.60
CA PHE A 5 -6.36 -10.46 -38.71
C PHE A 5 -6.02 -9.70 -37.42
N ILE A 6 -5.98 -8.36 -37.50
CA ILE A 6 -5.87 -7.48 -36.34
C ILE A 6 -7.12 -6.60 -36.35
N PRO A 7 -8.12 -6.87 -35.49
CA PRO A 7 -9.33 -6.09 -35.48
C PRO A 7 -9.07 -4.69 -34.93
N ILE A 8 -9.52 -3.67 -35.65
CA ILE A 8 -9.44 -2.26 -35.23
C ILE A 8 -10.14 -2.05 -33.86
N SER A 9 -11.15 -2.87 -33.55
CA SER A 9 -11.86 -2.84 -32.28
C SER A 9 -11.02 -3.28 -31.07
N LEU A 10 -9.90 -3.99 -31.26
CA LEU A 10 -9.06 -4.47 -30.15
C LEU A 10 -8.59 -3.33 -29.24
N LEU A 11 -8.08 -2.26 -29.84
CA LEU A 11 -7.56 -1.10 -29.11
C LEU A 11 -8.66 -0.42 -28.29
N VAL A 12 -9.85 -0.29 -28.89
CA VAL A 12 -11.02 0.32 -28.24
C VAL A 12 -11.50 -0.56 -27.08
N SER A 13 -11.61 -1.87 -27.29
CA SER A 13 -12.02 -2.82 -26.25
C SER A 13 -11.08 -2.82 -25.05
N VAL A 14 -9.76 -2.82 -25.27
CA VAL A 14 -8.77 -2.73 -24.18
C VAL A 14 -8.91 -1.41 -23.41
N ALA A 15 -9.07 -0.29 -24.11
CA ALA A 15 -9.30 1.00 -23.46
C ALA A 15 -10.55 1.01 -22.58
N PHE A 16 -11.65 0.37 -23.04
CA PHE A 16 -12.85 0.20 -22.22
C PHE A 16 -12.60 -0.63 -20.96
N VAL A 17 -11.89 -1.77 -21.09
CA VAL A 17 -11.55 -2.62 -19.94
C VAL A 17 -10.73 -1.83 -18.90
N LYS A 18 -9.70 -1.09 -19.34
CA LYS A 18 -8.88 -0.25 -18.46
C LYS A 18 -9.72 0.81 -17.74
N LEU A 19 -10.68 1.43 -18.43
CA LEU A 19 -11.59 2.40 -17.81
C LEU A 19 -12.45 1.76 -16.71
N PHE A 20 -13.00 0.57 -16.95
CA PHE A 20 -13.77 -0.17 -15.95
C PHE A 20 -12.93 -0.55 -14.73
N GLN A 21 -11.67 -0.95 -14.94
CA GLN A 21 -10.77 -1.28 -13.83
C GLN A 21 -10.44 -0.05 -12.96
N VAL A 22 -10.19 1.10 -13.59
CA VAL A 22 -10.01 2.39 -12.89
C VAL A 22 -11.25 2.78 -12.09
N PHE A 23 -12.44 2.55 -12.65
CA PHE A 23 -13.69 2.77 -11.93
C PHE A 23 -13.80 1.87 -10.68
N PHE A 24 -13.38 0.61 -10.75
CA PHE A 24 -13.35 -0.27 -9.58
C PHE A 24 -12.35 0.20 -8.52
N MET A 25 -11.14 0.59 -8.91
CA MET A 25 -10.13 1.12 -7.97
C MET A 25 -10.63 2.39 -7.26
N TYR A 26 -11.35 3.26 -7.95
CA TYR A 26 -11.93 4.47 -7.36
C TYR A 26 -13.05 4.17 -6.36
N ASN A 27 -13.83 3.12 -6.59
CA ASN A 27 -14.96 2.72 -5.73
C ASN A 27 -14.56 1.73 -4.61
N ASP A 28 -13.28 1.39 -4.48
CA ASP A 28 -12.81 0.49 -3.45
C ASP A 28 -12.84 1.17 -2.07
N LYS A 29 -13.55 0.55 -1.12
CA LYS A 29 -13.71 1.06 0.25
C LYS A 29 -12.50 0.75 1.14
N ASP A 30 -11.72 -0.27 0.80
CA ASP A 30 -10.55 -0.68 1.58
C ASP A 30 -9.37 0.27 1.35
N MET A 31 -9.43 1.10 0.29
CA MET A 31 -8.41 2.10 -0.06
C MET A 31 -8.83 3.54 0.28
N VAL A 32 -9.75 3.73 1.24
CA VAL A 32 -10.19 5.06 1.69
C VAL A 32 -9.50 5.43 3.01
N TYR A 33 -8.88 6.60 3.07
CA TYR A 33 -8.27 7.14 4.28
C TYR A 33 -8.67 8.61 4.49
N ASN A 34 -9.25 8.94 5.65
CA ASN A 34 -9.72 10.30 5.99
C ASN A 34 -10.57 10.96 4.88
N ASP A 35 -11.59 10.26 4.40
CA ASP A 35 -12.48 10.70 3.30
C ASP A 35 -11.81 10.92 1.94
N ILE A 36 -10.55 10.50 1.79
CA ILE A 36 -9.81 10.52 0.53
C ILE A 36 -9.80 9.11 -0.05
N CYS A 37 -10.43 8.94 -1.21
CA CYS A 37 -10.41 7.69 -1.97
C CYS A 37 -9.13 7.54 -2.81
N CYS A 38 -8.83 6.32 -3.24
CA CYS A 38 -7.82 6.05 -4.25
C CYS A 38 -8.18 6.79 -5.56
N MET A 39 -7.28 7.66 -6.03
CA MET A 39 -7.48 8.47 -7.24
C MET A 39 -6.51 8.04 -8.34
N PRO A 40 -6.85 6.99 -9.13
CA PRO A 40 -6.08 6.60 -10.31
C PRO A 40 -6.12 7.71 -11.37
N ARG A 41 -4.95 8.27 -11.73
CA ARG A 41 -4.83 9.37 -12.70
C ARG A 41 -4.54 8.91 -14.13
N THR A 42 -3.99 7.70 -14.28
CA THR A 42 -3.57 7.15 -15.57
C THR A 42 -4.05 5.71 -15.68
N SER A 43 -5.01 5.45 -16.57
CA SER A 43 -5.59 4.12 -16.77
C SER A 43 -4.62 3.13 -17.43
N ASP A 44 -3.64 3.62 -18.19
CA ASP A 44 -2.72 2.75 -18.92
C ASP A 44 -1.76 1.97 -18.02
N LEU A 45 -1.46 2.49 -16.83
CA LEU A 45 -0.53 1.90 -15.87
C LEU A 45 -1.15 0.77 -15.06
N ASN A 46 -2.46 0.53 -15.16
CA ASN A 46 -3.13 -0.43 -14.29
C ASN A 46 -2.59 -1.86 -14.46
N GLU A 47 -2.25 -2.25 -15.69
CA GLU A 47 -1.66 -3.57 -15.96
C GLU A 47 -0.21 -3.66 -15.46
N GLU A 48 0.54 -2.56 -15.55
CA GLU A 48 1.93 -2.48 -15.07
C GLU A 48 2.01 -2.60 -13.55
N MET A 49 1.00 -2.12 -12.81
CA MET A 49 0.93 -2.26 -11.35
C MET A 49 0.93 -3.73 -10.89
N GLY A 50 0.40 -4.65 -11.69
CA GLY A 50 0.43 -6.08 -11.41
C GLY A 50 1.78 -6.75 -11.64
N GLN A 51 2.74 -6.03 -12.23
CA GLN A 51 4.07 -6.53 -12.61
C GLN A 51 5.21 -5.85 -11.85
N VAL A 52 4.90 -5.08 -10.80
CA VAL A 52 5.90 -4.35 -10.03
C VAL A 52 6.79 -5.31 -9.24
N GLU A 53 8.10 -5.27 -9.48
CA GLU A 53 9.10 -6.04 -8.73
C GLU A 53 9.80 -5.21 -7.64
N TYR A 54 9.98 -3.91 -7.87
CA TYR A 54 10.70 -3.00 -6.97
C TYR A 54 9.84 -1.82 -6.58
N VAL A 55 9.77 -1.53 -5.28
CA VAL A 55 9.12 -0.32 -4.73
C VAL A 55 10.20 0.57 -4.14
N PHE A 56 10.38 1.75 -4.74
CA PHE A 56 11.22 2.80 -4.18
C PHE A 56 10.36 3.72 -3.31
N SER A 57 10.57 3.67 -2.00
CA SER A 57 9.83 4.50 -1.05
C SER A 57 10.71 5.61 -0.48
N ASP A 58 10.12 6.80 -0.35
CA ASP A 58 10.72 7.87 0.44
C ASP A 58 10.57 7.59 1.94
N LYS A 59 11.48 8.11 2.76
CA LYS A 59 11.40 7.96 4.22
C LYS A 59 10.39 8.93 4.83
N THR A 60 10.57 10.22 4.57
CA THR A 60 9.85 11.27 5.29
C THR A 60 8.53 11.56 4.60
N GLY A 61 7.42 11.48 5.32
CA GLY A 61 6.08 11.71 4.75
C GLY A 61 5.49 10.51 3.99
N THR A 62 6.25 9.43 3.79
CA THR A 62 5.74 8.13 3.32
C THR A 62 5.87 7.06 4.39
N LEU A 63 7.09 6.73 4.84
CA LEU A 63 7.29 5.72 5.89
C LEU A 63 7.10 6.28 7.30
N THR A 64 7.30 7.58 7.51
CA THR A 64 7.16 8.23 8.82
C THR A 64 6.18 9.39 8.78
N CYS A 65 5.36 9.51 9.82
CA CYS A 65 4.40 10.60 9.99
C CYS A 65 5.05 11.93 10.44
N ASN A 66 6.38 12.04 10.44
CA ASN A 66 7.12 13.19 10.98
C ASN A 66 6.71 13.59 12.41
N VAL A 67 6.37 12.61 13.24
CA VAL A 67 6.08 12.75 14.67
C VAL A 67 7.10 11.94 15.45
N MET A 68 7.73 12.57 16.45
CA MET A 68 8.75 11.96 17.29
C MET A 68 8.25 11.84 18.72
N ASP A 69 7.93 10.62 19.13
CA ASP A 69 7.50 10.32 20.50
C ASP A 69 8.67 9.85 21.36
N PHE A 70 8.81 10.41 22.56
CA PHE A 70 9.72 9.87 23.57
C PHE A 70 9.12 8.59 24.15
N ARG A 71 9.74 7.43 23.86
CA ARG A 71 9.21 6.13 24.28
C ARG A 71 9.95 5.54 25.47
N LYS A 72 11.28 5.48 25.41
CA LYS A 72 12.12 4.79 26.39
C LYS A 72 13.43 5.51 26.58
N PHE A 73 14.02 5.37 27.75
CA PHE A 73 15.37 5.84 28.06
C PHE A 73 16.04 4.93 29.08
N CYS A 74 17.36 5.06 29.24
CA CYS A 74 18.13 4.27 30.18
C CYS A 74 18.95 5.19 31.07
N VAL A 75 18.93 4.94 32.38
CA VAL A 75 19.75 5.65 33.38
C VAL A 75 20.38 4.62 34.30
N ASP A 76 21.70 4.67 34.45
CA ASP A 76 22.48 3.77 35.33
C ASP A 76 22.17 2.27 35.12
N GLY A 77 22.04 1.86 33.85
CA GLY A 77 21.68 0.47 33.50
C GLY A 77 20.20 0.11 33.69
N THR A 78 19.39 0.99 34.28
CA THR A 78 17.95 0.80 34.44
C THR A 78 17.20 1.39 33.25
N ILE A 79 16.41 0.56 32.57
CA ILE A 79 15.61 0.96 31.40
C ILE A 79 14.22 1.41 31.89
N TYR A 80 13.83 2.61 31.49
CA TYR A 80 12.54 3.24 31.77
C TYR A 80 11.75 3.39 30.48
N GLY A 81 10.43 3.21 30.58
CA GLY A 81 9.50 3.30 29.46
C GLY A 81 8.95 1.93 29.07
N GLU A 82 7.64 1.83 29.14
CA GLU A 82 6.88 0.63 28.78
C GLU A 82 6.29 0.76 27.37
N GLY A 83 5.75 -0.32 26.84
CA GLY A 83 5.12 -0.35 25.51
C GLY A 83 5.86 -1.20 24.49
N ILE A 84 5.06 -1.77 23.58
CA ILE A 84 5.47 -2.69 22.52
C ILE A 84 5.29 -1.94 21.20
N THR A 85 6.32 -1.90 20.37
CA THR A 85 6.20 -1.35 19.02
C THR A 85 5.44 -2.33 18.13
N GLU A 86 4.73 -1.85 17.11
CA GLU A 86 4.09 -2.72 16.13
C GLU A 86 5.07 -3.71 15.48
N ILE A 87 6.33 -3.31 15.31
CA ILE A 87 7.41 -4.20 14.85
C ILE A 87 7.58 -5.39 15.80
N LYS A 88 7.70 -5.14 17.11
CA LYS A 88 7.86 -6.20 18.10
C LYS A 88 6.60 -7.07 18.18
N ARG A 89 5.41 -6.46 18.07
CA ARG A 89 4.11 -7.17 18.01
C ARG A 89 4.05 -8.14 16.83
N ASN A 90 4.39 -7.66 15.64
CA ASN A 90 4.40 -8.46 14.41
C ASN A 90 5.44 -9.58 14.44
N VAL A 91 6.61 -9.36 15.06
CA VAL A 91 7.62 -10.41 15.24
C VAL A 91 7.13 -11.49 16.22
N MET A 92 6.51 -11.11 17.33
CA MET A 92 5.96 -12.06 18.31
C MET A 92 4.83 -12.91 17.71
N ALA A 93 3.92 -12.29 16.94
CA ALA A 93 2.86 -12.99 16.23
C ALA A 93 3.40 -14.03 15.24
N LYS A 94 4.46 -13.70 14.49
CA LYS A 94 5.13 -14.65 13.57
C LYS A 94 5.82 -15.80 14.30
N MET A 95 6.29 -15.57 15.52
CA MET A 95 6.92 -16.60 16.37
C MET A 95 5.91 -17.45 17.15
N GLY A 96 4.60 -17.21 16.97
CA GLY A 96 3.55 -17.94 17.71
C GLY A 96 3.55 -17.64 19.21
N GLN A 97 4.15 -16.54 19.63
CA GLN A 97 4.11 -16.08 21.02
C GLN A 97 2.84 -15.29 21.27
N GLU A 98 2.25 -15.44 22.46
CA GLU A 98 1.12 -14.61 22.87
C GLU A 98 1.52 -13.13 22.80
N VAL A 99 0.77 -12.40 21.99
CA VAL A 99 0.91 -10.96 21.87
C VAL A 99 0.18 -10.37 23.07
N PRO A 100 0.87 -9.61 23.94
CA PRO A 100 0.18 -8.88 24.99
C PRO A 100 -0.76 -7.87 24.33
N ASP A 101 -2.06 -8.05 24.54
CA ASP A 101 -3.02 -6.96 24.42
C ASP A 101 -2.60 -5.92 25.47
N GLU A 102 -2.46 -4.67 25.04
CA GLU A 102 -2.04 -3.57 25.92
C GLU A 102 -2.89 -3.50 27.20
#